data_AF-A0A088FSL5-F1
#
_entry.id   AF-A0A088FSL5-F1
#
_cell.length_a   1.000
_cell.length_b   1.000
_cell.length_c   1.000
_cell.angle_alpha   90.00
_cell.angle_beta   90.00
_cell.angle_gamma   90.00
#
_symmetry.space_group_name_H-M   'P 1'
#
loop_
_entity.id
_entity.type
_entity.pdbx_description
1 polymer ?
#
loop_
_entity_poly.entity_id
_entity_poly.type
_entity_poly.pdbx_seq_one_letter_code
_entity_poly.pdbx_strand_id
1 'polypeptide(L)'
;MDILWGRVEKACWSSVPHMAHRPATEADVTEGRAVFYIPGGSEPVDFTLPCCALQRLESGESEPVVVIQAEHGPSGVILGVRPLCGGNGICMLSEVELLPDGFPLQHGT
;
A
#
# COMPACT_ATOMS: atom_id res chain seq x y z
N MET A 1 -17.96 4.20 13.58
CA MET A 1 -17.52 2.89 13.07
C MET A 1 -16.40 3.21 12.10
N ASP A 2 -15.16 2.92 12.45
CA ASP A 2 -14.04 3.17 11.55
C ASP A 2 -14.20 2.25 10.33
N ILE A 3 -14.29 2.86 9.15
CA ILE A 3 -14.33 2.11 7.90
C ILE A 3 -12.90 1.64 7.67
N LEU A 4 -12.65 0.33 7.86
CA LEU A 4 -11.32 -0.28 7.74
C LEU A 4 -10.57 0.20 6.48
N TRP A 5 -11.29 0.25 5.36
CA TRP A 5 -10.79 0.68 4.06
C TRP A 5 -11.29 2.08 3.66
N GLY A 6 -11.45 2.98 4.63
CA GLY A 6 -11.88 4.36 4.39
C GLY A 6 -10.88 5.19 3.58
N ARG A 7 -11.32 6.40 3.21
CA ARG A 7 -10.48 7.43 2.59
C ARG A 7 -9.23 7.68 3.43
N VAL A 8 -8.09 7.87 2.76
CA VAL A 8 -6.83 8.30 3.39
C VAL A 8 -6.59 9.76 3.06
N GLU A 9 -6.40 10.59 4.08
CA GLU A 9 -6.03 11.99 3.87
C GLU A 9 -4.56 12.08 3.46
N LYS A 10 -4.26 12.91 2.44
CA LYS A 10 -2.89 13.10 1.94
C LYS A 10 -1.91 13.49 3.05
N ALA A 11 -2.34 14.27 4.05
CA ALA A 11 -1.47 14.69 5.15
C ALA A 11 -1.21 13.59 6.19
N CYS A 12 -2.02 12.52 6.20
CA CYS A 12 -1.98 11.46 7.21
C CYS A 12 -1.48 10.12 6.65
N TRP A 13 -0.83 10.13 5.47
CA TRP A 13 -0.36 8.90 4.82
C TRP A 13 0.60 8.10 5.73
N SER A 14 1.42 8.78 6.53
CA SER A 14 2.43 8.16 7.38
C SER A 14 1.86 7.47 8.61
N SER A 15 0.60 7.75 8.97
CA SER A 15 -0.08 7.09 10.08
C SER A 15 -0.98 5.93 9.64
N VAL A 16 -0.97 5.57 8.35
CA VAL A 16 -1.75 4.44 7.86
C VAL A 16 -1.19 3.13 8.46
N PRO A 17 -2.05 2.27 9.04
CA PRO A 17 -1.63 0.96 9.51
C PRO A 17 -0.98 0.15 8.39
N HIS A 18 0.16 -0.48 8.69
CA HIS A 18 0.96 -1.18 7.69
C HIS A 18 1.71 -2.37 8.31
N MET A 19 2.23 -3.21 7.43
CA MET A 19 3.14 -4.30 7.71
C MET A 19 4.59 -3.84 7.61
N ALA A 20 5.44 -4.33 8.51
CA ALA A 20 6.88 -4.16 8.43
C ALA A 20 7.61 -5.39 9.01
N HIS A 21 8.77 -5.70 8.43
CA HIS A 21 9.77 -6.66 8.94
C HIS A 21 9.33 -8.12 9.14
N ARG A 22 8.11 -8.49 8.73
CA ARG A 22 7.62 -9.87 8.73
C ARG A 22 6.52 -10.07 7.69
N PRO A 23 6.27 -11.31 7.25
CA PRO A 23 5.09 -11.65 6.45
C PRO A 23 3.79 -11.31 7.19
N ALA A 24 2.77 -10.94 6.43
CA ALA A 24 1.43 -10.75 6.94
C ALA A 24 0.82 -12.07 7.43
N THR A 25 -0.15 -11.94 8.34
CA THR A 25 -1.03 -13.02 8.81
C THR A 25 -2.48 -12.68 8.51
N GLU A 26 -3.38 -13.64 8.63
CA GLU A 26 -4.83 -13.38 8.50
C GLU A 26 -5.35 -12.32 9.50
N ALA A 27 -4.76 -12.28 10.70
CA ALA A 27 -5.08 -11.26 11.70
C ALA A 27 -4.70 -9.85 11.22
N ASP A 28 -3.55 -9.70 10.55
CA ASP A 28 -3.11 -8.41 10.02
C ASP A 28 -4.03 -7.88 8.91
N VAL A 29 -4.58 -8.77 8.10
CA VAL A 29 -5.59 -8.42 7.09
C VAL A 29 -6.88 -7.97 7.77
N THR A 30 -7.31 -8.71 8.79
CA THR A 30 -8.52 -8.39 9.57
C THR A 30 -8.39 -7.04 10.29
N GLU A 31 -7.21 -6.71 10.77
CA GLU A 31 -6.89 -5.47 11.47
C GLU A 31 -6.49 -4.32 10.53
N GLY A 32 -6.47 -4.56 9.21
CA GLY A 32 -6.23 -3.53 8.20
C GLY A 32 -4.79 -3.06 8.04
N ARG A 33 -3.82 -3.80 8.60
CA ARG A 33 -2.38 -3.57 8.42
C ARG A 33 -1.85 -4.18 7.13
N ALA A 34 -2.51 -5.22 6.63
CA ALA A 34 -2.17 -5.94 5.42
C ALA A 34 -3.38 -6.00 4.48
N VAL A 35 -3.14 -6.10 3.17
CA VAL A 35 -4.22 -6.33 2.18
C VAL A 35 -4.36 -7.82 1.88
N PHE A 36 -3.29 -8.59 1.98
CA PHE A 36 -3.29 -10.02 1.66
C PHE A 36 -2.48 -10.85 2.65
N TYR A 37 -2.73 -12.17 2.62
CA TYR A 37 -1.97 -13.20 3.31
C TYR A 37 -1.64 -14.31 2.29
N ILE A 38 -0.40 -14.82 2.31
CA ILE A 38 0.03 -15.93 1.46
C ILE A 38 0.07 -17.22 2.30
N PRO A 39 -0.83 -18.18 2.04
CA PRO A 39 -0.79 -19.49 2.69
C PRO A 39 0.53 -20.21 2.43
N GLY A 40 1.17 -20.70 3.50
CA GLY A 40 2.52 -21.28 3.44
C GLY A 40 3.65 -20.28 3.69
N GLY A 41 3.33 -18.99 3.82
CA GLY A 41 4.27 -17.92 4.12
C GLY A 41 4.90 -17.30 2.88
N SER A 42 5.63 -16.22 3.12
CA SER A 42 6.37 -15.42 2.14
C SER A 42 7.62 -14.86 2.82
N GLU A 43 8.41 -14.07 2.09
CA GLU A 43 9.47 -13.27 2.69
C GLU A 43 9.10 -11.78 2.62
N PRO A 44 9.26 -11.01 3.71
CA PRO A 44 9.04 -9.58 3.67
C PRO A 44 10.12 -8.92 2.80
N VAL A 45 9.74 -7.89 2.06
CA VAL A 45 10.70 -7.05 1.34
C VAL A 45 11.21 -5.97 2.29
N ASP A 46 12.51 -5.67 2.23
CA ASP A 46 13.07 -4.53 2.96
C ASP A 46 12.62 -3.22 2.28
N PHE A 47 11.56 -2.64 2.82
CA PHE A 47 10.90 -1.45 2.31
C PHE A 47 10.55 -0.54 3.50
N THR A 48 10.78 0.76 3.36
CA THR A 48 10.30 1.73 4.35
C THR A 48 8.80 1.90 4.15
N LEU A 49 8.01 1.35 5.07
CA LEU A 49 6.54 1.39 5.05
C LEU A 49 6.00 2.24 6.22
N PRO A 50 4.81 2.88 6.07
CA PRO A 50 4.12 3.01 4.80
C PRO A 50 4.91 3.96 3.88
N CYS A 51 4.65 3.96 2.57
CA CYS A 51 5.22 4.95 1.67
C CYS A 51 4.24 5.34 0.57
N CYS A 52 4.46 6.52 -0.02
CA CYS A 52 3.59 7.04 -1.07
C CYS A 52 4.01 6.50 -2.44
N ALA A 53 3.02 6.27 -3.30
CA ALA A 53 3.26 5.90 -4.68
C ALA A 53 2.15 6.39 -5.61
N LEU A 54 2.43 6.38 -6.91
CA LEU A 54 1.42 6.41 -7.97
C LEU A 54 1.29 5.01 -8.56
N GLN A 55 0.11 4.41 -8.46
CA GLN A 55 -0.20 3.13 -9.12
C GLN A 55 -0.71 3.39 -10.53
N ARG A 56 -0.12 2.73 -11.52
CA ARG A 56 -0.61 2.70 -12.90
C ARG A 56 -1.76 1.71 -12.99
N LEU A 57 -2.92 2.18 -13.42
CA LEU A 57 -4.10 1.36 -13.67
C LEU A 57 -4.07 0.80 -15.09
N GLU A 58 -4.85 -0.27 -15.32
CA GLU A 58 -5.02 -0.85 -16.67
C GLU A 58 -5.61 0.15 -17.67
N SER A 59 -6.38 1.14 -17.19
CA SER A 59 -6.90 2.24 -18.01
C SER A 59 -5.81 3.17 -18.57
N GLY A 60 -4.57 3.04 -18.09
CA GLY A 60 -3.46 3.95 -18.38
C GLY A 60 -3.42 5.17 -17.45
N GLU A 61 -4.45 5.39 -16.64
CA GLU A 61 -4.46 6.43 -15.61
C GLU A 61 -3.54 6.04 -14.45
N SER A 62 -3.21 7.01 -13.59
CA SER A 62 -2.45 6.77 -12.37
C SER A 62 -3.21 7.30 -11.17
N GLU A 63 -3.27 6.49 -10.11
CA GLU A 63 -3.92 6.86 -8.86
C GLU A 63 -2.93 6.94 -7.70
N PRO A 64 -3.08 7.92 -6.80
CA PRO A 64 -2.24 8.01 -5.62
C PRO A 64 -2.63 6.93 -4.59
N VAL A 65 -1.64 6.17 -4.16
CA VAL A 65 -1.81 5.08 -3.19
C VAL A 65 -0.74 5.17 -2.09
N VAL A 66 -1.09 4.67 -0.90
CA VAL A 66 -0.14 4.40 0.17
C VAL A 66 0.18 2.91 0.14
N VAL A 67 1.44 2.55 -0.03
CA VAL A 67 1.91 1.17 0.09
C VAL A 67 2.00 0.84 1.59
N ILE A 68 1.34 -0.24 2.00
CA ILE A 68 1.26 -0.67 3.40
C ILE A 68 1.81 -2.08 3.62
N GLN A 69 2.17 -2.79 2.57
CA GLN A 69 2.69 -4.15 2.65
C GLN A 69 3.57 -4.40 1.42
N ALA A 70 4.70 -5.08 1.60
CA ALA A 70 5.58 -5.51 0.53
C ALA A 70 6.15 -6.89 0.86
N GLU A 71 5.87 -7.87 0.00
CA GLU A 71 6.30 -9.26 0.19
C GLU A 71 6.80 -9.86 -1.13
N HIS A 72 7.79 -10.75 -1.05
CA HIS A 72 8.23 -11.54 -2.19
C HIS A 72 7.18 -12.58 -2.55
N GLY A 73 6.65 -12.48 -3.77
CA GLY A 73 5.77 -13.46 -4.38
C GLY A 73 6.43 -14.25 -5.51
N PRO A 74 5.73 -15.22 -6.11
CA PRO A 74 6.29 -16.10 -7.14
C PRO A 74 6.80 -15.40 -8.40
N SER A 75 6.27 -14.22 -8.71
CA SER A 75 6.57 -13.46 -9.93
C SER A 75 7.24 -12.11 -9.67
N GLY A 76 7.67 -11.85 -8.43
CA GLY A 76 8.27 -10.59 -8.03
C GLY A 76 7.69 -10.04 -6.73
N VAL A 77 7.93 -8.76 -6.46
CA VAL A 77 7.44 -8.07 -5.27
C VAL A 77 5.96 -7.73 -5.44
N ILE A 78 5.15 -8.23 -4.50
CA ILE A 78 3.73 -7.96 -4.39
C ILE A 78 3.53 -6.89 -3.31
N LEU A 79 2.78 -5.85 -3.66
CA LEU A 79 2.47 -4.72 -2.79
C LEU A 79 1.00 -4.76 -2.37
N GLY A 80 0.74 -4.52 -1.10
CA GLY A 80 -0.59 -4.18 -0.60
C GLY A 80 -0.71 -2.66 -0.50
N VAL A 81 -1.75 -2.10 -1.12
CA VAL A 81 -1.89 -0.64 -1.26
C VAL A 81 -3.24 -0.12 -0.78
N ARG A 82 -3.25 1.15 -0.41
CA ARG A 82 -4.40 1.95 0.02
C ARG A 82 -4.58 3.15 -0.90
N PRO A 83 -5.55 3.13 -1.83
CA PRO A 83 -5.90 4.30 -2.60
C PRO A 83 -6.39 5.43 -1.68
N LEU A 84 -6.02 6.66 -2.00
CA LEU A 84 -6.44 7.81 -1.20
C LEU A 84 -7.96 8.00 -1.20
N CYS A 85 -8.64 7.63 -2.28
CA CYS A 85 -10.10 7.69 -2.39
C CYS A 85 -10.82 6.66 -1.50
N GLY A 86 -10.10 5.69 -0.93
CA GLY A 86 -10.64 4.58 -0.14
C GLY A 86 -10.48 3.23 -0.86
N GLY A 87 -10.75 2.15 -0.13
CA GLY A 87 -10.54 0.79 -0.59
C GLY A 87 -9.14 0.25 -0.26
N ASN A 88 -8.83 -0.90 -0.84
CA ASN A 88 -7.52 -1.53 -0.83
C ASN A 88 -7.27 -2.23 -2.18
N GLY A 89 -6.02 -2.56 -2.44
CA GLY A 89 -5.63 -3.24 -3.66
C GLY A 89 -4.31 -3.98 -3.52
N ILE A 90 -4.04 -4.82 -4.51
CA ILE A 90 -2.77 -5.52 -4.67
C ILE A 90 -2.21 -5.14 -6.04
N CYS A 91 -0.93 -4.85 -6.10
CA CYS A 91 -0.22 -4.60 -7.36
C CYS A 91 1.22 -5.11 -7.28
N MET A 92 1.88 -5.20 -8.43
CA MET A 92 3.30 -5.49 -8.53
C MET A 92 4.11 -4.20 -8.34
N LEU A 93 5.34 -4.32 -7.84
CA LEU A 93 6.26 -3.19 -7.76
C LEU A 93 6.50 -2.49 -9.11
N SER A 94 6.42 -3.23 -10.23
CA SER A 94 6.54 -2.66 -11.58
C SER A 94 5.38 -1.76 -12.00
N GLU A 95 4.26 -1.82 -11.28
CA GLU A 95 3.04 -1.04 -11.57
C GLU A 95 2.99 0.27 -10.78
N VAL A 96 4.00 0.53 -9.93
CA VAL A 96 4.03 1.72 -9.09
C VAL A 96 5.27 2.57 -9.32
N GLU A 97 5.09 3.88 -9.19
CA GLU A 97 6.17 4.85 -9.05
C GLU A 97 6.20 5.34 -7.61
N LEU A 98 7.30 5.07 -6.90
CA LEU A 98 7.46 5.48 -5.49
C LEU A 98 7.71 6.99 -5.39
N LEU A 99 7.11 7.59 -4.39
CA LEU A 99 7.23 9.00 -4.05
C LEU A 99 7.95 9.15 -2.70
N PRO A 100 9.30 9.21 -2.68
CA PRO A 100 10.08 9.19 -1.44
C PRO A 100 9.83 10.42 -0.54
N ASP A 101 9.46 11.55 -1.14
CA ASP A 101 9.14 12.81 -0.43
C ASP A 101 7.66 12.90 -0.03
N GLY A 102 6.87 11.83 -0.25
CA GLY A 102 5.44 11.81 -0.01
C GLY A 102 4.61 12.37 -1.17
N PHE A 103 3.31 12.60 -0.94
CA PHE A 103 2.44 13.17 -1.97
C PHE A 103 2.73 14.67 -2.17
N PRO A 104 2.81 15.16 -3.42
CA PRO A 104 2.90 16.58 -3.67
C PRO A 104 1.67 17.29 -3.09
N LEU A 105 1.91 18.25 -2.21
CA LEU A 105 0.89 19.19 -1.75
C LEU A 105 0.58 20.09 -2.94
N GLN A 106 -0.66 20.05 -3.43
CA GLN A 106 -1.09 21.07 -4.39
C GLN A 106 -1.16 22.40 -3.62
N HIS A 107 -0.19 23.28 -3.87
CA HIS A 107 -0.33 24.68 -3.49
C HIS A 107 -1.42 25.24 -4.41
N GLY A 108 -2.59 25.53 -3.82
CA GLY A 108 -3.65 26.21 -4.56
C GLY A 108 -3.12 27.54 -5.11
N THR A 109 -3.22 27.70 -6.43
CA THR A 109 -3.10 28.99 -7.11
C THR A 109 -4.24 29.92 -6.73
#